data_AF-A0A7X1XLL5-F1
#
_entry.id   AF-A0A7X1XLL5-F1
#
_cell.length_a   1.000
_cell.length_b   1.000
_cell.length_c   1.000
_cell.angle_alpha   90.00
_cell.angle_beta   90.00
_cell.angle_gamma   90.00
#
_symmetry.space_group_name_H-M   'P 1'
#
loop_
_entity.id
_entity.type
_entity.pdbx_description
1 polymer ?
#
loop_
_entity_poly.entity_id
_entity_poly.type
_entity_poly.pdbx_seq_one_letter_code
_entity_poly.pdbx_strand_id
1 'polypeptide(L)'
;MSESNPLAQMANFLYGAGTPMAGLGLSPEEASREAQRRYPNKPHCLVRQWMLVDLLMADPAQWAAEHPGMAPRLVFAHNIVFDSAGRFAPGYWVRSTFEVSYTAQGFFETGNTVYVLLGEGCSKAETLEVVFSLY
;
A
#
# COMPACT_ATOMS: atom_id res chain seq x y z
N MET A 1 -30.07 5.75 12.81
CA MET A 1 -28.86 5.79 11.97
C MET A 1 -28.56 4.34 11.62
N SER A 2 -28.67 3.94 10.36
CA SER A 2 -28.43 2.55 9.96
C SER A 2 -26.98 2.22 10.28
N GLU A 3 -26.76 1.27 11.18
CA GLU A 3 -25.45 0.63 11.32
C GLU A 3 -25.07 0.13 9.92
N SER A 4 -23.98 0.68 9.40
CA SER A 4 -23.45 0.31 8.10
C SER A 4 -23.03 -1.15 8.16
N ASN A 5 -23.58 -1.99 7.27
CA ASN A 5 -23.22 -3.40 7.19
C ASN A 5 -21.69 -3.55 7.00
N PRO A 6 -20.95 -4.12 7.99
CA PRO A 6 -19.49 -4.19 7.93
C PRO A 6 -18.97 -4.97 6.72
N LEU A 7 -19.68 -6.03 6.30
CA LEU A 7 -19.32 -6.80 5.10
C LEU A 7 -19.47 -5.98 3.83
N ALA A 8 -20.49 -5.13 3.76
CA ALA A 8 -20.68 -4.24 2.61
C ALA A 8 -19.58 -3.17 2.54
N GLN A 9 -19.14 -2.64 3.68
CA GLN A 9 -18.00 -1.72 3.74
C GLN A 9 -16.70 -2.40 3.31
N MET A 10 -16.42 -3.60 3.82
CA MET A 10 -15.24 -4.37 3.41
C MET A 10 -15.27 -4.70 1.91
N ALA A 11 -16.41 -5.14 1.39
CA ALA A 11 -16.57 -5.41 -0.03
C ALA A 11 -16.38 -4.13 -0.88
N ASN A 12 -16.90 -2.99 -0.44
CA ASN A 12 -16.69 -1.71 -1.11
C ASN A 12 -15.21 -1.27 -1.05
N PHE A 13 -14.53 -1.48 0.07
CA PHE A 13 -13.10 -1.21 0.19
C PHE A 13 -12.27 -2.08 -0.77
N LEU A 14 -12.55 -3.38 -0.85
CA LEU A 14 -11.81 -4.31 -1.70
C LEU A 14 -12.14 -4.17 -3.19
N TYR A 15 -13.42 -4.00 -3.54
CA TYR A 15 -13.91 -4.16 -4.92
C TYR A 15 -14.65 -2.94 -5.48
N GLY A 16 -14.98 -1.96 -4.62
CA GLY A 16 -15.57 -0.70 -5.07
C GLY A 16 -14.60 0.11 -5.93
N ALA A 17 -15.12 1.08 -6.66
CA ALA A 17 -14.29 1.98 -7.46
C ALA A 17 -13.34 2.80 -6.57
N GLY A 18 -12.09 2.92 -6.98
CA GLY A 18 -11.13 3.89 -6.45
C GLY A 18 -10.77 4.92 -7.53
N THR A 19 -10.03 5.96 -7.16
CA THR A 19 -9.50 6.91 -8.14
C THR A 19 -8.33 6.27 -8.88
N PRO A 20 -8.39 6.10 -10.23
CA PRO A 20 -7.32 5.44 -10.96
C PRO A 20 -5.97 6.12 -10.77
N MET A 21 -4.91 5.32 -10.64
CA MET A 21 -3.54 5.79 -10.51
C MET A 21 -2.59 4.98 -11.39
N ALA A 22 -1.63 5.67 -11.99
CA ALA A 22 -0.55 5.04 -12.72
C ALA A 22 0.59 4.69 -11.75
N GLY A 23 1.04 3.44 -11.79
CA GLY A 23 2.26 2.99 -11.12
C GLY A 23 3.44 2.96 -12.08
N LEU A 24 4.44 2.19 -11.71
CA LEU A 24 5.67 2.02 -12.47
C LEU A 24 5.42 1.12 -13.70
N GLY A 25 5.69 1.66 -14.88
CA GLY A 25 5.59 0.96 -16.18
C GLY A 25 6.78 0.08 -16.54
N LEU A 26 7.59 -0.34 -15.56
CA LEU A 26 8.75 -1.21 -15.78
C LEU A 26 8.37 -2.69 -15.69
N SER A 27 9.16 -3.55 -16.34
CA SER A 27 9.09 -5.00 -16.08
C SER A 27 9.48 -5.31 -14.63
N PRO A 28 9.03 -6.45 -14.06
CA PRO A 28 9.42 -6.84 -12.70
C PRO A 28 10.93 -6.90 -12.47
N GLU A 29 11.71 -7.31 -13.47
CA GLU A 29 13.16 -7.36 -13.37
C GLU A 29 13.78 -5.96 -13.34
N GLU A 30 13.35 -5.05 -14.22
CA GLU A 30 13.81 -3.66 -14.24
C GLU A 30 13.42 -2.92 -12.95
N ALA A 31 12.18 -3.12 -12.49
CA ALA A 31 11.69 -2.56 -11.26
C ALA A 31 12.49 -3.05 -10.04
N SER A 32 12.86 -4.33 -10.00
CA SER A 32 13.70 -4.88 -8.93
C SER A 32 15.10 -4.26 -8.94
N ARG A 33 15.73 -4.12 -10.12
CA ARG A 33 17.04 -3.47 -10.24
C ARG A 33 16.98 -2.01 -9.79
N GLU A 34 15.93 -1.28 -10.16
CA GLU A 34 15.78 0.12 -9.80
C GLU A 34 15.50 0.30 -8.30
N ALA A 35 14.70 -0.58 -7.71
CA ALA A 35 14.48 -0.61 -6.25
C ALA A 35 15.78 -0.85 -5.49
N GLN A 36 16.56 -1.85 -5.90
CA GLN A 36 17.86 -2.15 -5.28
C GLN A 36 18.87 -1.01 -5.46
N ARG A 37 18.85 -0.31 -6.60
CA ARG A 37 19.70 0.86 -6.85
C ARG A 37 19.36 2.04 -5.94
N ARG A 38 18.07 2.31 -5.72
CA ARG A 38 17.59 3.44 -4.91
C ARG A 38 17.66 3.17 -3.41
N TYR A 39 17.40 1.92 -3.01
CA TYR A 39 17.27 1.50 -1.63
C TYR A 39 18.15 0.29 -1.33
N PRO A 40 19.50 0.40 -1.43
CA PRO A 40 20.41 -0.74 -1.42
C PRO A 40 20.38 -1.58 -0.14
N ASN A 41 19.93 -1.00 0.98
CA ASN A 41 19.89 -1.65 2.29
C ASN A 41 18.47 -2.00 2.75
N LYS A 42 17.45 -1.86 1.89
CA LYS A 42 16.06 -2.11 2.25
C LYS A 42 15.45 -3.15 1.32
N PRO A 43 14.79 -4.19 1.85
CA PRO A 43 14.01 -5.12 1.03
C PRO A 43 12.96 -4.39 0.19
N HIS A 44 12.75 -4.88 -1.02
CA HIS A 44 11.67 -4.45 -1.90
C HIS A 44 10.65 -5.57 -2.15
N CYS A 45 9.39 -5.17 -2.31
CA CYS A 45 8.26 -6.04 -2.64
C CYS A 45 7.51 -5.45 -3.84
N LEU A 46 7.52 -6.17 -4.96
CA LEU A 46 6.83 -5.77 -6.18
C LEU A 46 5.39 -6.24 -6.10
N VAL A 47 4.45 -5.35 -6.37
CA VAL A 47 3.03 -5.62 -6.27
C VAL A 47 2.27 -5.14 -7.51
N ARG A 48 1.17 -5.82 -7.81
CA ARG A 48 0.17 -5.47 -8.82
C ARG A 48 -1.21 -5.45 -8.19
N GLN A 49 -2.18 -4.86 -8.91
CA GLN A 49 -3.55 -4.73 -8.41
C GLN A 49 -3.55 -4.07 -7.02
N TRP A 50 -2.83 -2.95 -6.95
CA TRP A 50 -2.53 -2.25 -5.72
C TRP A 50 -3.47 -1.06 -5.52
N MET A 51 -3.64 -0.70 -4.26
CA MET A 51 -4.40 0.45 -3.79
C MET A 51 -3.52 1.24 -2.82
N LEU A 52 -3.42 2.55 -3.02
CA LEU A 52 -2.97 3.48 -2.00
C LEU A 52 -4.17 3.86 -1.15
N VAL A 53 -4.09 3.62 0.15
CA VAL A 53 -5.21 3.80 1.08
C VAL A 53 -4.86 4.91 2.05
N ASP A 54 -5.46 6.08 1.82
CA ASP A 54 -5.39 7.24 2.72
C ASP A 54 -6.30 6.98 3.92
N LEU A 55 -5.73 6.93 5.12
CA LEU A 55 -6.50 6.66 6.33
C LEU A 55 -7.17 7.95 6.80
N LEU A 56 -8.48 7.87 6.98
CA LEU A 56 -9.30 8.95 7.53
C LEU A 56 -9.03 9.08 9.02
N MET A 57 -8.13 9.99 9.38
CA MET A 57 -7.78 10.30 10.77
C MET A 57 -8.70 11.39 11.32
N ALA A 58 -9.38 11.09 12.44
CA ALA A 58 -10.19 12.08 13.15
C ALA A 58 -9.33 13.20 13.77
N ASP A 59 -8.15 12.86 14.27
CA ASP A 59 -7.16 13.80 14.79
C ASP A 59 -5.79 13.59 14.11
N PRO A 60 -5.50 14.34 13.03
CA PRO A 60 -4.20 14.28 12.35
C PRO A 60 -3.02 14.72 13.22
N ALA A 61 -3.24 15.60 14.21
CA ALA A 61 -2.17 16.12 15.07
C ALA A 61 -1.75 15.06 16.10
N GLN A 62 -2.72 14.38 16.72
CA GLN A 62 -2.45 13.23 17.58
C GLN A 62 -1.75 12.13 16.79
N TRP A 63 -2.22 11.81 15.59
CA TRP A 63 -1.59 10.81 14.74
C TRP A 63 -0.12 11.13 14.48
N ALA A 64 0.19 12.38 14.13
CA ALA A 64 1.56 12.81 13.83
C ALA A 64 2.47 12.78 15.06
N ALA A 65 1.92 13.01 16.26
CA ALA A 65 2.65 12.88 17.52
C ALA A 65 2.97 11.41 17.85
N GLU A 66 2.06 10.48 17.56
CA GLU A 66 2.23 9.04 17.79
C GLU A 66 3.11 8.36 16.73
N HIS A 67 3.07 8.84 15.48
CA HIS A 67 3.75 8.26 14.32
C HIS A 67 4.67 9.28 13.63
N PRO A 68 5.70 9.79 14.33
CA PRO A 68 6.55 10.84 13.80
C PRO A 68 7.25 10.41 12.51
N GLY A 69 7.16 11.25 11.47
CA GLY A 69 7.84 11.02 10.19
C GLY A 69 7.17 9.99 9.28
N MET A 70 5.96 9.53 9.61
CA MET A 70 5.15 8.72 8.72
C MET A 70 3.99 9.56 8.15
N ALA A 71 3.27 9.06 7.16
CA ALA A 71 1.94 9.54 6.78
C ALA A 71 0.88 8.45 7.05
N PRO A 72 -0.38 8.80 7.37
CA PRO A 72 -1.46 7.84 7.60
C PRO A 72 -1.95 7.26 6.26
N ARG A 73 -1.06 6.63 5.52
CA ARG A 73 -1.32 6.02 4.22
C ARG A 73 -0.64 4.66 4.15
N LEU A 74 -1.26 3.69 3.48
CA LEU A 74 -0.68 2.37 3.28
C LEU A 74 -0.96 1.83 1.89
N VAL A 75 -0.16 0.84 1.47
CA VAL A 75 -0.42 -0.01 0.31
C VAL A 75 -1.22 -1.22 0.75
N PHE A 76 -2.30 -1.50 0.02
CA PHE A 76 -2.94 -2.80 -0.06
C PHE A 76 -2.78 -3.34 -1.48
N ALA A 77 -2.40 -4.59 -1.67
CA ALA A 77 -2.30 -5.18 -3.01
C ALA A 77 -2.82 -6.60 -3.04
N HIS A 78 -3.55 -6.94 -4.11
CA HIS A 78 -4.09 -8.29 -4.30
C HIS A 78 -3.06 -9.28 -4.85
N ASN A 79 -1.94 -8.79 -5.38
CA ASN A 79 -0.95 -9.63 -6.03
C ASN A 79 0.49 -9.18 -5.74
N ILE A 80 1.22 -10.00 -5.00
CA ILE A 80 2.67 -9.93 -4.88
C ILE A 80 3.27 -10.60 -6.12
N VAL A 81 4.12 -9.86 -6.82
CA VAL A 81 4.88 -10.38 -7.98
C VAL A 81 6.19 -10.98 -7.51
N PHE A 82 6.87 -10.30 -6.59
CA PHE A 82 8.17 -10.71 -6.07
C PHE A 82 8.45 -10.03 -4.72
N ASP A 83 8.97 -10.78 -3.75
CA ASP A 83 9.47 -10.23 -2.49
C ASP A 83 10.94 -10.61 -2.29
N SER A 84 11.81 -9.61 -2.26
CA SER A 84 13.26 -9.81 -2.11
C SER A 84 13.66 -10.43 -0.77
N ALA A 85 12.84 -10.28 0.27
CA ALA A 85 13.06 -10.90 1.57
C ALA A 85 12.44 -12.30 1.70
N GLY A 86 11.74 -12.80 0.68
CA GLY A 86 11.14 -14.13 0.68
C GLY A 86 10.07 -14.36 1.74
N ARG A 87 9.41 -13.30 2.22
CA ARG A 87 8.39 -13.37 3.28
C ARG A 87 7.06 -13.89 2.75
N PHE A 88 6.77 -13.62 1.48
CA PHE A 88 5.52 -13.99 0.83
C PHE A 88 5.78 -14.65 -0.53
N ALA A 89 4.96 -15.64 -0.87
CA ALA A 89 5.00 -16.26 -2.18
C ALA A 89 4.32 -15.36 -3.24
N PRO A 90 4.75 -15.42 -4.51
CA PRO A 90 4.05 -14.75 -5.60
C PRO A 90 2.57 -15.17 -5.67
N GLY A 91 1.69 -14.22 -5.98
CA GLY A 91 0.24 -14.42 -6.05
C GLY A 91 -0.52 -14.12 -4.75
N TYR A 92 0.17 -13.96 -3.62
CA TYR A 92 -0.46 -13.57 -2.36
C TYR A 92 -0.81 -12.08 -2.33
N TRP A 93 -1.68 -11.70 -1.39
CA TRP A 93 -1.99 -10.30 -1.11
C TRP A 93 -1.05 -9.75 -0.03
N VAL A 94 -0.98 -8.42 0.09
CA VAL A 94 -0.24 -7.76 1.17
C VAL A 94 -0.93 -6.46 1.60
N ARG A 95 -0.95 -6.22 2.90
CA ARG A 95 -1.16 -4.89 3.49
C ARG A 95 0.15 -4.44 4.13
N SER A 96 0.68 -3.32 3.66
CA SER A 96 1.86 -2.71 4.23
C SER A 96 1.58 -2.01 5.56
N THR A 97 2.64 -1.58 6.23
CA THR A 97 2.55 -0.57 7.30
C THR A 97 2.45 0.84 6.71
N PHE A 98 2.51 1.86 7.56
CA PHE A 98 2.36 3.24 7.14
C PHE A 98 3.51 3.75 6.27
N GLU A 99 3.18 4.70 5.41
CA GLU A 99 4.11 5.41 4.55
C GLU A 99 5.16 6.14 5.38
N VAL A 100 6.42 5.96 5.02
CA VAL A 100 7.54 6.82 5.41
C VAL A 100 7.84 7.81 4.28
N SER A 101 7.81 7.34 3.03
CA SER A 101 7.95 8.20 1.86
C SER A 101 7.26 7.58 0.65
N TYR A 102 6.83 8.41 -0.29
CA TYR A 102 6.34 7.96 -1.58
C TYR A 102 6.89 8.83 -2.71
N THR A 103 7.58 8.21 -3.65
CA THR A 103 7.96 8.89 -4.89
C THR A 103 6.83 8.73 -5.91
N ALA A 104 6.53 9.80 -6.66
CA ALA A 104 5.50 9.77 -7.72
C ALA A 104 5.74 8.74 -8.84
N GLN A 105 6.85 8.00 -8.79
CA GLN A 105 7.21 6.92 -9.71
C GLN A 105 6.80 5.52 -9.21
N GLY A 106 5.96 5.42 -8.17
CA GLY A 106 5.44 4.13 -7.69
C GLY A 106 6.36 3.40 -6.71
N PHE A 107 7.28 4.10 -6.04
CA PHE A 107 8.05 3.54 -4.92
C PHE A 107 7.47 4.06 -3.61
N PHE A 108 6.82 3.17 -2.87
CA PHE A 108 6.20 3.42 -1.59
C PHE A 108 7.05 2.81 -0.47
N GLU A 109 7.68 3.64 0.33
CA GLU A 109 8.58 3.23 1.39
C GLU A 109 7.82 3.15 2.72
N THR A 110 8.00 2.03 3.42
CA THR A 110 7.69 1.89 4.84
C THR A 110 8.98 1.83 5.65
N GLY A 111 8.86 1.69 6.98
CA GLY A 111 10.02 1.55 7.87
C GLY A 111 11.01 0.47 7.43
N ASN A 112 10.53 -0.68 6.93
CA ASN A 112 11.38 -1.83 6.63
C ASN A 112 11.30 -2.34 5.18
N THR A 113 10.42 -1.80 4.34
CA THR A 113 10.19 -2.34 2.99
C THR A 113 9.88 -1.23 2.00
N VAL A 114 10.36 -1.36 0.77
CA VAL A 114 9.87 -0.55 -0.36
C VAL A 114 8.91 -1.37 -1.20
N TYR A 115 7.66 -0.94 -1.25
CA TYR A 115 6.67 -1.49 -2.15
C TYR A 115 6.80 -0.82 -3.51
N VAL A 116 7.00 -1.62 -4.56
CA VAL A 116 7.11 -1.17 -5.93
C VAL A 116 5.79 -1.44 -6.63
N LEU A 117 5.06 -0.37 -6.90
CA LEU A 117 3.70 -0.39 -7.42
C LEU A 117 3.74 -0.55 -8.94
N LEU A 118 3.54 -1.75 -9.46
CA LEU A 118 3.65 -2.04 -10.88
C LEU A 118 2.31 -1.86 -11.61
N GLY A 119 2.36 -1.23 -12.78
CA GLY A 119 1.19 -1.04 -13.62
C GLY A 119 0.12 -0.17 -12.96
N GLU A 120 -1.12 -0.31 -13.41
CA GLU A 120 -2.25 0.45 -12.89
C GLU A 120 -2.67 0.00 -11.49
N GLY A 121 -3.12 0.96 -10.71
CA GLY A 121 -3.76 0.78 -9.41
C GLY A 121 -4.78 1.87 -9.17
N CYS A 122 -5.14 2.09 -7.91
CA CYS A 122 -6.01 3.19 -7.53
C CYS A 122 -5.66 3.78 -6.17
N SER A 123 -6.26 4.91 -5.83
CA SER A 123 -6.34 5.40 -4.45
C SER A 123 -7.75 5.32 -3.89
N LYS A 124 -7.83 5.14 -2.58
CA LYS A 124 -9.04 5.17 -1.77
C LYS A 124 -8.77 5.87 -0.45
N ALA A 125 -9.82 6.42 0.15
CA ALA A 125 -9.80 6.88 1.52
C ALA A 125 -10.72 6.00 2.37
N GLU A 126 -10.21 5.48 3.48
CA GLU A 126 -10.95 4.57 4.37
C GLU A 126 -10.56 4.77 5.82
N THR A 127 -11.39 4.29 6.75
CA THR A 127 -11.05 4.32 8.17
C THR A 127 -10.06 3.21 8.52
N LEU A 128 -9.27 3.43 9.58
CA LEU A 128 -8.35 2.41 10.09
C LEU A 128 -9.10 1.12 10.48
N GLU A 129 -10.32 1.23 11.03
CA GLU A 129 -11.16 0.08 11.37
C GLU A 129 -11.48 -0.81 10.17
N VAL A 130 -11.90 -0.23 9.03
CA VAL A 130 -12.23 -0.99 7.82
C VAL A 130 -11.00 -1.63 7.21
N VAL A 131 -9.86 -0.94 7.20
CA VAL A 131 -8.63 -1.47 6.60
C VAL A 131 -8.01 -2.58 7.46
N PHE A 132 -8.19 -2.52 8.78
CA PHE A 132 -7.67 -3.51 9.72
C PHE A 132 -8.65 -4.64 10.07
N SER A 133 -9.90 -4.58 9.58
CA SER A 133 -10.83 -5.73 9.65
C SER A 133 -10.48 -6.84 8.66
N LEU A 134 -9.57 -6.57 7.72
CA LEU A 134 -8.90 -7.59 6.92
C LEU A 134 -7.83 -8.26 7.80
N TYR A 135 -8.09 -9.53 8.15
CA TYR A 135 -7.29 -10.37 9.05
C TYR A 135 -5.81 -10.46 8.67
#